data_AF-A0A1E7L8E3-F1
#
_entry.id   AF-A0A1E7L8E3-F1
#
_cell.length_a   1.000
_cell.length_b   1.000
_cell.length_c   1.000
_cell.angle_alpha   90.00
_cell.angle_beta   90.00
_cell.angle_gamma   90.00
#
_symmetry.space_group_name_H-M   'P 1'
#
loop_
_entity.id
_entity.type
_entity.pdbx_description
1 polymer ?
#
loop_
_entity_poly.entity_id
_entity_poly.type
_entity_poly.pdbx_seq_one_letter_code
_entity_poly.pdbx_strand_id
1 'polypeptide(L)'
;MNGVEFLLALGITCRTTRFITKDTLAAGFRSWTAGRFGEDSKPAYLVTCGWCTSMWVSAAVVPVAWAAGNTLAFQAVAAAFSLSYLSGLASDWLD
;
A
#
# COMPACT_ATOMS: atom_id res chain seq x y z
N MET A 1 12.22 -15.12 5.46
CA MET A 1 10.84 -14.65 5.66
C MET A 1 9.96 -15.85 5.96
N ASN A 2 9.32 -15.88 7.13
CA ASN A 2 8.37 -16.93 7.51
C ASN A 2 6.94 -16.56 7.06
N GLY A 3 5.97 -17.45 7.33
CA GLY A 3 4.58 -17.25 6.90
C GLY A 3 3.92 -16.01 7.52
N VAL A 4 4.20 -15.71 8.79
CA VAL A 4 3.62 -14.55 9.48
C VAL A 4 4.17 -13.25 8.88
N GLU A 5 5.48 -13.17 8.69
CA GLU A 5 6.14 -12.02 8.06
C GLU A 5 5.63 -11.76 6.65
N PHE A 6 5.41 -12.83 5.87
CA PHE A 6 4.84 -12.73 4.52
C PHE A 6 3.40 -12.18 4.56
N LEU A 7 2.55 -12.66 5.46
CA LEU A 7 1.17 -12.18 5.58
C LEU A 7 1.12 -10.71 6.04
N LEU A 8 1.99 -10.32 6.96
CA LEU A 8 2.12 -8.93 7.41
C LEU A 8 2.63 -8.02 6.29
N ALA A 9 3.63 -8.47 5.52
CA ALA A 9 4.12 -7.77 4.34
C ALA A 9 3.03 -7.61 3.27
N LEU A 10 2.22 -8.66 3.05
CA LEU A 10 1.07 -8.60 2.15
C LEU A 10 0.05 -7.55 2.61
N GLY A 11 -0.35 -7.58 3.89
CA GLY A 11 -1.36 -6.67 4.42
C GLY A 11 -0.92 -5.20 4.40
N ILE A 12 0.33 -4.90 4.75
CA ILE A 12 0.87 -3.53 4.63
C ILE A 12 0.96 -3.08 3.17
N THR A 13 1.32 -3.98 2.24
CA THR A 13 1.27 -3.68 0.80
C THR A 13 -0.14 -3.33 0.36
N CYS A 14 -1.14 -4.16 0.69
CA CYS A 14 -2.54 -3.91 0.34
C CYS A 14 -3.05 -2.56 0.88
N ARG A 15 -2.83 -2.26 2.17
CA ARG A 15 -3.27 -0.99 2.77
C ARG A 15 -2.64 0.21 2.09
N THR A 16 -1.34 0.13 1.83
CA THR A 16 -0.54 1.24 1.26
C THR A 16 -0.91 1.46 -0.21
N THR A 17 -1.11 0.39 -0.98
CA THR A 17 -1.61 0.51 -2.36
C THR A 17 -2.99 1.15 -2.40
N ARG A 18 -3.93 0.72 -1.54
CA ARG A 18 -5.27 1.36 -1.45
C ARG A 18 -5.16 2.82 -1.00
N PHE A 19 -4.24 3.12 -0.08
CA PHE A 19 -3.97 4.50 0.36
C PHE A 19 -3.62 5.38 -0.83
N ILE A 20 -2.60 5.01 -1.59
CA ILE A 20 -2.09 5.81 -2.71
C ILE A 20 -3.15 5.98 -3.80
N THR A 21 -3.86 4.90 -4.15
CA THR A 21 -4.72 4.86 -5.34
C THR A 21 -6.15 5.32 -5.12
N LYS A 22 -6.69 5.18 -3.91
CA LYS A 22 -8.12 5.40 -3.62
C LYS A 22 -8.39 6.39 -2.50
N ASP A 23 -7.51 6.50 -1.51
CA ASP A 23 -7.76 7.32 -0.33
C ASP A 23 -7.76 8.82 -0.68
N THR A 24 -8.66 9.57 -0.04
CA THR A 24 -8.80 11.02 -0.26
C THR A 24 -7.57 11.77 0.25
N LEU A 25 -6.93 11.24 1.30
CA LEU A 25 -5.70 11.82 1.85
C LEU A 25 -4.55 11.80 0.83
N ALA A 26 -4.53 10.81 -0.07
CA ALA A 26 -3.57 10.73 -1.16
C ALA A 26 -4.03 11.43 -2.45
N ALA A 27 -5.22 12.05 -2.48
CA ALA A 27 -5.74 12.72 -3.67
C ALA A 27 -4.84 13.88 -4.12
N GLY A 28 -4.29 14.65 -3.16
CA GLY A 28 -3.34 15.73 -3.45
C GLY A 28 -2.05 15.24 -4.11
N PHE A 29 -1.56 14.06 -3.73
CA PHE A 29 -0.40 13.45 -4.38
C PHE A 29 -0.72 13.06 -5.82
N ARG A 30 -1.88 12.42 -6.05
CA ARG A 30 -2.34 12.03 -7.40
C ARG A 30 -2.53 13.26 -8.29
N SER A 31 -3.21 14.30 -7.82
CA SER A 31 -3.42 15.52 -8.58
C SER A 31 -2.11 16.26 -8.86
N TRP A 32 -1.16 16.27 -7.92
CA TRP A 32 0.17 16.82 -8.16
C TRP A 32 0.91 16.07 -9.28
N THR A 33 0.89 14.72 -9.26
CA THR A 33 1.53 13.93 -10.34
C THR A 33 0.89 14.20 -11.70
N ALA A 34 -0.43 14.30 -11.75
CA ALA A 34 -1.17 14.60 -12.96
C ALA A 34 -0.88 16.03 -13.46
N GLY A 35 -0.86 17.03 -12.57
CA GLY A 35 -0.49 18.40 -12.93
C GLY A 35 0.95 18.55 -13.40
N ARG A 36 1.87 17.72 -12.89
CA ARG A 36 3.30 17.77 -13.26
C ARG A 36 3.63 17.08 -14.58
N PHE A 37 2.95 15.98 -14.91
CA PHE A 37 3.29 15.13 -16.06
C PHE A 37 2.20 15.08 -17.14
N GLY A 38 0.99 15.60 -16.86
CA GLY A 38 -0.20 15.48 -17.69
C GLY A 38 -1.13 14.36 -17.17
N GLU A 39 -2.44 14.57 -17.25
CA GLU A 39 -3.44 13.62 -16.74
C GLU A 39 -3.38 12.26 -17.46
N ASP A 40 -3.20 12.27 -18.79
CA ASP A 40 -3.09 11.06 -19.62
C ASP A 40 -1.66 10.50 -19.72
N SER A 41 -0.75 10.99 -18.90
CA SER A 41 0.66 10.58 -18.96
C SER A 41 0.90 9.23 -18.28
N LYS A 42 1.86 8.45 -18.80
CA LYS A 42 2.28 7.19 -18.18
C LYS A 42 2.67 7.33 -16.69
N PRO A 43 3.39 8.39 -16.26
CA PRO A 43 3.68 8.61 -14.85
C PRO A 43 2.43 8.77 -13.97
N ALA A 44 1.42 9.53 -14.44
CA ALA A 44 0.16 9.67 -13.71
C ALA A 44 -0.57 8.33 -13.60
N TYR A 45 -0.52 7.50 -14.66
CA TYR A 45 -1.09 6.15 -14.63
C TYR A 45 -0.38 5.22 -13.64
N LEU A 46 0.95 5.28 -13.54
CA LEU A 46 1.73 4.41 -12.62
C LEU A 46 1.36 4.60 -11.15
N VAL A 47 0.91 5.79 -10.77
CA VAL A 47 0.53 6.16 -9.39
C VAL A 47 -0.95 5.92 -9.10
N THR A 48 -1.80 5.93 -10.14
CA THR A 48 -3.25 5.74 -10.00
C THR A 48 -3.69 4.29 -10.22
N CYS A 49 -2.93 3.51 -10.98
CA CYS A 49 -3.18 2.10 -11.22
C CYS A 49 -2.81 1.25 -9.99
N GLY A 50 -3.78 0.47 -9.48
CA GLY A 50 -3.59 -0.42 -8.34
C GLY A 50 -2.50 -1.48 -8.55
N TRP A 51 -2.43 -2.06 -9.75
CA TRP A 51 -1.44 -3.08 -10.09
C TRP A 51 -0.02 -2.50 -10.20
N CYS A 52 0.13 -1.34 -10.83
CA CYS A 52 1.43 -0.67 -10.92
C CYS A 52 1.90 -0.23 -9.53
N THR A 53 1.00 0.37 -8.77
CA THR A 53 1.31 0.85 -7.41
C THR A 53 1.66 -0.31 -6.48
N SER A 54 0.97 -1.46 -6.55
CA SER A 54 1.30 -2.62 -5.72
C SER A 54 2.68 -3.20 -6.03
N MET A 55 3.14 -3.13 -7.29
CA MET A 55 4.51 -3.51 -7.63
C MET A 55 5.52 -2.59 -6.94
N TRP A 56 5.35 -1.27 -7.04
CA TRP A 56 6.28 -0.32 -6.40
C TRP A 56 6.28 -0.43 -4.87
N VAL A 57 5.09 -0.57 -4.28
CA VAL A 57 4.95 -0.76 -2.84
C VAL A 57 5.58 -2.08 -2.40
N SER A 58 5.34 -3.19 -3.09
CA SER A 58 5.94 -4.49 -2.73
C SER A 58 7.45 -4.49 -2.93
N ALA A 59 7.97 -3.84 -3.96
CA ALA A 59 9.41 -3.64 -4.16
C ALA A 59 10.07 -2.89 -2.99
N ALA A 60 9.35 -2.01 -2.30
CA ALA A 60 9.83 -1.34 -1.09
C ALA A 60 9.61 -2.18 0.18
N VAL A 61 8.46 -2.83 0.32
CA VAL A 61 8.08 -3.59 1.52
C VAL A 61 8.89 -4.88 1.67
N VAL A 62 9.12 -5.62 0.59
CA VAL A 62 9.77 -6.94 0.65
C VAL A 62 11.21 -6.86 1.19
N PRO A 63 12.09 -5.94 0.73
CA PRO A 63 13.42 -5.79 1.32
C PRO A 63 13.38 -5.42 2.81
N VAL A 64 12.44 -4.58 3.22
CA VAL A 64 12.26 -4.19 4.63
C VAL A 64 11.79 -5.39 5.46
N ALA A 65 10.83 -6.16 4.96
CA ALA A 65 10.37 -7.39 5.61
C ALA A 65 11.47 -8.44 5.68
N TRP A 66 12.32 -8.55 4.66
CA TRP A 66 13.46 -9.45 4.67
C TRP A 66 14.52 -9.06 5.71
N ALA A 67 14.81 -7.76 5.84
CA ALA A 67 15.84 -7.27 6.77
C ALA A 67 15.35 -7.15 8.22
N ALA A 68 14.08 -6.78 8.44
CA ALA A 68 13.55 -6.39 9.75
C ALA A 68 12.23 -7.09 10.13
N GLY A 69 11.78 -8.10 9.36
CA GLY A 69 10.50 -8.79 9.56
C GLY A 69 10.31 -9.41 10.95
N ASN A 70 11.42 -9.83 11.57
CA ASN A 70 11.40 -10.48 12.88
C ASN A 70 11.45 -9.47 14.05
N THR A 71 11.47 -8.16 13.77
CA THR A 71 11.46 -7.13 14.81
C THR A 71 10.03 -6.82 15.25
N LEU A 72 9.83 -6.60 16.54
CA LEU A 72 8.51 -6.22 17.08
C LEU A 72 7.99 -4.92 16.49
N ALA A 73 8.89 -3.97 16.18
CA ALA A 73 8.52 -2.69 15.57
C ALA A 73 7.90 -2.89 14.19
N PHE A 74 8.55 -3.67 13.31
CA PHE A 74 7.99 -3.98 11.99
C PHE A 74 6.65 -4.73 12.12
N GLN A 75 6.60 -5.75 12.98
CA GLN A 75 5.40 -6.57 13.13
C GLN A 75 4.20 -5.76 13.65
N ALA A 76 4.41 -4.89 14.63
CA ALA A 76 3.35 -4.04 15.18
C ALA A 76 2.81 -3.06 14.12
N VAL A 77 3.69 -2.40 13.37
CA VAL A 77 3.29 -1.46 12.31
C VAL A 77 2.57 -2.20 11.17
N ALA A 78 3.14 -3.30 10.70
CA ALA A 78 2.54 -4.09 9.63
C ALA A 78 1.19 -4.70 10.05
N ALA A 79 1.04 -5.12 11.31
CA ALA A 79 -0.21 -5.60 11.85
C ALA A 79 -1.28 -4.49 11.89
N ALA A 80 -0.93 -3.28 12.34
CA ALA A 80 -1.85 -2.15 12.35
C ALA A 80 -2.37 -1.80 10.94
N PHE A 81 -1.48 -1.79 9.94
CA PHE A 81 -1.86 -1.56 8.54
C PHE A 81 -2.74 -2.69 8.00
N SER A 82 -2.39 -3.94 8.30
CA SER A 82 -3.15 -5.12 7.89
C SER A 82 -4.56 -5.10 8.47
N LEU A 83 -4.68 -4.84 9.77
CA LEU A 83 -5.97 -4.72 10.46
C LEU A 83 -6.80 -3.56 9.89
N SER A 84 -6.20 -2.40 9.63
CA SER A 84 -6.89 -1.27 8.98
C SER A 84 -7.41 -1.62 7.59
N TYR A 85 -6.67 -2.42 6.81
CA TYR A 85 -7.12 -2.87 5.50
C TYR A 85 -8.29 -3.85 5.63
N LEU A 86 -8.18 -4.83 6.52
CA LEU A 86 -9.21 -5.83 6.74
C LEU A 86 -10.50 -5.22 7.32
N SER A 87 -10.39 -4.27 8.26
CA SER A 87 -11.55 -3.57 8.80
C SER A 87 -12.23 -2.73 7.73
N GLY A 88 -11.45 -2.02 6.90
CA GLY A 88 -11.98 -1.24 5.79
C GLY A 88 -12.68 -2.11 4.74
N LEU A 89 -12.13 -3.28 4.43
CA LEU A 89 -12.81 -4.27 3.59
C LEU A 89 -14.09 -4.77 4.25
N ALA A 90 -14.05 -5.14 5.53
CA ALA A 90 -15.21 -5.65 6.23
C ALA A 90 -16.36 -4.64 6.25
N SER A 91 -16.08 -3.35 6.46
CA SER A 91 -17.08 -2.27 6.37
C SER A 91 -17.70 -2.18 4.97
N ASP A 92 -16.89 -2.20 3.90
CA ASP A 92 -17.34 -2.17 2.50
C ASP A 92 -18.29 -3.32 2.12
N TRP A 93 -18.23 -4.45 2.84
CA TRP A 93 -19.08 -5.63 2.64
C TRP A 93 -20.33 -5.67 3.52
N LEU A 94 -20.30 -5.00 4.67
CA LEU A 94 -21.38 -5.03 5.66
C LEU A 94 -22.38 -3.88 5.48
N ASP A 95 -21.96 -2.80 4.82
CA ASP A 95 -22.80 -1.67 4.40
C ASP A 95 -23.45 -1.93 3.03
#